data_AF-A0A934PU58-F1
#
_entry.id   AF-A0A934PU58-F1
#
_cell.length_a   1.000
_cell.length_b   1.000
_cell.length_c   1.000
_cell.angle_alpha   90.00
_cell.angle_beta   90.00
_cell.angle_gamma   90.00
#
_symmetry.space_group_name_H-M   'P 1'
#
loop_
_entity.id
_entity.type
_entity.pdbx_description
1 polymer ?
#
loop_
_entity_poly.entity_id
_entity_poly.type
_entity_poly.pdbx_seq_one_letter_code
_entity_poly.pdbx_strand_id
1 'polypeptide(L)' 'MLTGGRVLTYLKSYLPEKRNTILLIGFEAEGTRGRALLNRAHELKIHDKYYPVVAGIREIEGLSAHADFQVAADTGQ' A
#
# COMPACT_ATOMS: atom_id res chain seq x y z
N MET A 1 -6.82 -2.04 1.47
CA MET A 1 -6.80 -2.38 2.92
C MET A 1 -5.95 -3.60 3.31
N LEU A 2 -5.74 -4.63 2.47
CA LEU A 2 -4.83 -5.77 2.77
C LEU A 2 -5.07 -6.50 4.12
N THR A 3 -6.33 -6.62 4.53
CA THR A 3 -6.71 -7.22 5.82
C THR A 3 -6.73 -8.74 5.81
N GLY A 4 -7.04 -9.37 4.67
CA GLY A 4 -7.27 -10.81 4.55
C GLY A 4 -7.26 -11.33 3.12
N GLY A 5 -7.62 -12.61 2.95
CA GLY A 5 -7.78 -13.26 1.65
C GLY A 5 -6.47 -13.64 0.96
N ARG A 6 -6.58 -14.02 -0.32
CA ARG A 6 -5.47 -14.56 -1.12
C ARG A 6 -4.30 -13.59 -1.30
N VAL A 7 -4.56 -12.27 -1.23
CA VAL A 7 -3.51 -11.24 -1.34
C VAL A 7 -2.42 -11.42 -0.27
N LEU A 8 -2.80 -11.89 0.93
CA LEU A 8 -1.82 -12.14 2.00
C LEU A 8 -0.82 -13.25 1.63
N THR A 9 -1.24 -14.26 0.86
CA THR A 9 -0.32 -15.31 0.40
C THR A 9 0.71 -14.75 -0.58
N TYR A 10 0.29 -13.89 -1.51
CA TYR A 10 1.20 -13.23 -2.44
C TYR A 10 2.17 -12.29 -1.73
N LEU A 11 1.69 -11.51 -0.74
CA LEU A 11 2.56 -10.60 0.03
C LEU A 11 3.68 -11.33 0.76
N LYS A 12 3.43 -12.52 1.31
CA LYS A 12 4.46 -13.33 1.98
C LYS A 12 5.64 -13.65 1.06
N SER A 13 5.36 -13.88 -0.22
CA SER A 13 6.38 -14.22 -1.23
C SER A 13 7.03 -12.98 -1.85
N TYR A 14 6.27 -11.89 -2.01
CA TYR A 14 6.75 -10.74 -2.78
C TYR A 14 7.39 -9.64 -1.93
N LEU A 15 6.99 -9.45 -0.68
CA LEU A 15 7.55 -8.41 0.20
C LEU A 15 9.07 -8.53 0.42
N PRO A 16 9.67 -9.74 0.60
CA PRO A 16 11.10 -9.87 0.91
C PRO A 16 12.04 -9.62 -0.28
N GLU A 17 11.52 -9.30 -1.46
CA GLU A 17 12.23 -9.40 -2.73
C GLU A 17 12.28 -8.03 -3.44
N LYS A 18 13.48 -7.45 -3.56
CA LYS A 18 13.70 -6.07 -4.07
C LYS A 18 13.21 -5.84 -5.51
N ARG A 19 13.15 -6.91 -6.32
CA ARG A 19 12.68 -6.82 -7.72
C ARG A 19 11.19 -6.53 -7.83
N ASN A 20 10.44 -6.73 -6.76
CA ASN A 20 8.99 -6.59 -6.77
C ASN A 20 8.58 -5.16 -6.40
N THR A 21 7.44 -4.74 -6.93
CA THR A 21 6.74 -3.53 -6.49
C THR A 21 5.32 -3.89 -6.08
N ILE A 22 4.91 -3.47 -4.89
CA ILE A 22 3.53 -3.55 -4.41
C ILE A 22 2.88 -2.21 -4.67
N LEU A 23 1.92 -2.20 -5.59
CA LEU A 23 1.14 -1.04 -5.97
C LEU A 23 -0.17 -1.04 -5.18
N LEU A 24 -0.35 -0.04 -4.32
CA LEU A 24 -1.57 0.19 -3.57
C LEU A 24 -2.47 1.12 -4.36
N ILE A 25 -3.76 0.78 -4.42
CA ILE A 25 -4.77 1.51 -5.16
C ILE A 25 -5.97 1.71 -4.24
N GLY A 26 -6.46 2.94 -4.16
CA GLY A 26 -7.60 3.32 -3.35
C GLY A 26 -7.24 3.58 -1.88
N PHE A 27 -8.25 3.89 -1.07
CA PHE A 27 -8.04 4.32 0.30
C PHE A 27 -7.61 3.18 1.23
N GLU A 28 -6.55 3.43 1.98
CA GLU A 28 -6.02 2.55 3.02
C GLU A 28 -6.28 3.13 4.41
N ALA A 29 -7.28 2.64 5.13
CA ALA A 29 -7.59 3.18 6.46
C ALA A 29 -6.47 2.91 7.48
N GLU A 30 -6.43 3.71 8.55
CA GLU A 30 -5.54 3.50 9.68
C GLU A 30 -5.68 2.11 10.31
N GLY A 31 -4.58 1.62 10.87
CA GLY A 31 -4.50 0.27 11.44
C GLY A 31 -4.47 -0.87 10.42
N THR A 32 -4.61 -0.60 9.12
CA THR A 32 -4.51 -1.62 8.08
C THR A 32 -3.06 -1.87 7.65
N ARG A 33 -2.81 -3.04 7.04
CA ARG A 33 -1.49 -3.35 6.47
C ARG A 33 -1.14 -2.44 5.30
N GLY A 34 -2.12 -2.04 4.49
CA GLY A 34 -1.86 -1.12 3.40
C GLY A 34 -1.44 0.25 3.91
N ARG A 35 -2.07 0.78 4.97
CA ARG A 35 -1.61 2.01 5.61
C ARG A 35 -0.21 1.85 6.20
N ALA A 36 0.10 0.71 6.83
CA ALA A 36 1.45 0.43 7.33
C ALA A 36 2.50 0.45 6.22
N LEU A 37 2.19 -0.11 5.03
CA LEU A 37 3.08 -0.07 3.87
C LEU A 37 3.29 1.36 3.35
N LEU A 38 2.22 2.16 3.25
CA LEU A 38 2.34 3.58 2.88
C LEU A 38 3.20 4.36 3.87
N ASN A 39 3.11 4.02 5.15
CA ASN A 39 3.93 4.58 6.22
C ASN A 39 5.36 3.98 6.29
N ARG A 40 5.79 3.26 5.25
CA ARG A 40 7.14 2.69 5.11
C ARG A 40 7.52 1.70 6.22
N ALA A 41 6.57 0.90 6.71
CA ALA A 41 6.87 -0.18 7.64
C ALA A 41 7.98 -1.09 7.08
N HIS A 42 8.98 -1.41 7.92
CA HIS A 42 10.08 -2.30 7.55
C HIS A 42 9.69 -3.77 7.57
N GLU A 43 8.60 -4.12 8.25
CA GLU A 43 8.06 -5.47 8.32
C GLU A 43 6.53 -5.44 8.43
N LEU A 44 5.90 -6.52 7.97
CA LEU A 44 4.47 -6.74 8.08
C LEU A 44 4.16 -8.05 8.79
N LYS A 45 3.27 -8.00 9.79
CA LYS A 45 2.74 -9.20 10.44
C LYS A 45 1.63 -9.84 9.61
N ILE A 46 1.83 -11.07 9.13
CA ILE A 46 0.86 -11.85 8.37
C ILE A 46 0.80 -13.27 8.94
N HIS A 47 -0.36 -13.67 9.49
CA HIS A 47 -0.57 -14.99 10.12
C HIS A 47 0.57 -15.34 11.11
N ASP A 48 0.76 -14.47 12.09
CA ASP A 48 1.74 -14.60 13.18
C ASP A 48 3.22 -14.69 12.79
N LYS A 49 3.54 -14.34 11.54
CA LYS A 49 4.92 -14.19 11.08
C LYS A 49 5.16 -12.79 10.55
N TYR A 50 6.35 -12.26 10.82
CA TYR A 50 6.81 -11.00 10.24
C TYR A 50 7.53 -11.27 8.92
N TYR A 51 7.24 -10.43 7.93
CA TYR A 51 7.86 -10.47 6.61
C TYR A 51 8.53 -9.12 6.34
N PRO A 52 9.82 -9.09 5.97
CA PRO A 52 10.51 -7.84 5.69
C PRO A 52 9.96 -7.19 4.43
N VAL A 53 9.82 -5.86 4.45
CA VAL A 53 9.37 -5.05 3.33
C VAL A 53 10.60 -4.54 2.58
N VAL A 54 11.07 -5.36 1.66
CA VAL A 54 12.21 -5.04 0.76
C VAL A 54 11.71 -4.60 -0.62
N ALA A 55 10.53 -5.09 -1.02
CA ALA A 55 9.84 -4.68 -2.23
C ALA A 55 9.57 -3.18 -2.24
N GLY A 56 9.57 -2.59 -3.44
CA GLY A 56 9.14 -1.20 -3.61
C GLY A 56 7.66 -1.05 -3.28
N ILE A 57 7.30 -0.03 -2.48
CA ILE A 57 5.90 0.33 -2.22
C ILE A 57 5.57 1.59 -3.01
N ARG A 58 4.44 1.57 -3.73
CA ARG A 58 3.92 2.69 -4.51
C ARG A 58 2.42 2.81 -4.32
N GLU A 59 1.90 4.02 -4.49
CA GLU A 59 0.47 4.33 -4.43
C GLU A 59 0.06 5.03 -5.73
N ILE A 60 -1.15 4.72 -6.21
CA ILE A 60 -1.81 5.51 -7.25
C ILE A 60 -3.09 6.10 -6.67
N GLU A 61 -3.07 7.42 -6.51
CA GLU A 61 -4.21 8.26 -6.19
C GLU A 61 -4.89 8.64 -7.52
N GLY A 62 -5.97 7.95 -7.91
CA GLY A 62 -6.65 8.28 -9.18
C GLY A 62 -7.51 7.20 -9.81
N LEU A 63 -7.39 5.95 -9.36
CA LEU A 63 -8.29 4.85 -9.77
C LEU A 63 -9.40 4.59 -8.74
N SER A 64 -9.64 5.54 -7.83
CA SER A 64 -10.79 5.49 -6.93
C SER A 64 -12.07 5.68 -7.75
N ALA A 65 -13.01 4.74 -7.62
CA ALA A 65 -14.36 4.90 -8.17
C ALA A 65 -15.16 6.02 -7.46
N HIS A 66 -14.59 6.61 -6.40
CA HIS A 66 -15.01 7.89 -5.86
C HIS A 66 -14.12 8.97 -6.47
N ALA A 67 -14.64 9.65 -7.49
CA ALA A 67 -14.00 10.78 -8.12
C ALA A 67 -13.94 11.96 -7.14
N ASP A 68 -12.83 12.10 -6.41
CA ASP A 68 -12.43 13.40 -5.89
C ASP A 68 -11.55 14.07 -6.95
N PHE A 69 -12.22 14.82 -7.81
CA PHE A 69 -11.59 15.83 -8.64
C PHE A 69 -11.22 17.01 -7.73
N GLN A 70 -10.01 16.99 -7.16
CA GLN A 70 -9.41 18.19 -6.58
C GLN A 70 -8.36 18.75 -7.53
N VAL A 71 -8.79 19.73 -8.34
CA VAL A 71 -7.86 20.72 -8.87
C VAL A 71 -7.54 21.68 -7.72
N ALA A 72 -6.31 21.62 -7.25
CA ALA A 72 -5.66 22.67 -6.49
C ALA A 72 -4.26 22.81 -7.11
N ALA A 73 -3.73 23.96 -7.48
CA ALA A 73 -4.21 25.34 -7.54
C ALA A 73 -3.24 26.07 -8.49
N ASP A 74 -3.67 27.17 -9.09
CA ASP A 74 -2.74 28.26 -9.45
C ASP A 74 -3.38 29.57 -8.98
N THR A 75 -3.23 29.86 -7.68
CA THR A 75 -3.35 31.23 -7.18
C THR A 75 -2.00 31.90 -7.40
N GLY A 76 -1.82 32.46 -8.58
CA GLY A 76 -0.70 33.32 -8.91
C GLY A 76 -0.84 34.70 -8.25
N GLN A 77 0.28 35.19 -7.72
CA GLN A 77 0.52 36.60 -7.38
C GLN A 77 0.30 37.52 -8.58
#